data_AF-A0A512CFF0-F1
#
_entry.id   AF-A0A512CFF0-F1
#
_cell.length_a   1.000
_cell.length_b   1.000
_cell.length_c   1.000
_cell.angle_alpha   90.00
_cell.angle_beta   90.00
_cell.angle_gamma   90.00
#
_symmetry.space_group_name_H-M   'P 1'
#
loop_
_entity.id
_entity.type
_entity.pdbx_description
1 polymer ?
#
loop_
_entity_poly.entity_id
_entity_poly.type
_entity_poly.pdbx_seq_one_letter_code
_entity_poly.pdbx_strand_id
1 'polypeptide(L)' 'MIEELDRIPETYLKFIKNTNGLYEIRVQKGNDIFRIFCFFDEGKLVVLMNGFQKKTQKTPKNEIIRALSIKTDYESNKK' A
#
# COMPACT_ATOMS: atom_id res chain seq x y z
N MET A 1 12.83 17.35 -2.27
CA MET A 1 12.91 17.66 -0.83
C MET A 1 12.42 16.42 -0.10
N ILE A 2 13.23 15.84 0.79
CA ILE A 2 12.84 14.71 1.62
C ILE A 2 12.50 15.32 2.99
N GLU A 3 11.27 15.11 3.45
CA GLU A 3 10.79 15.62 4.73
C GLU A 3 10.72 14.46 5.72
N GLU A 4 11.36 14.61 6.87
CA GLU A 4 11.24 13.67 7.98
C GLU A 4 10.05 14.09 8.84
N LEU A 5 9.03 13.24 8.91
CA LEU A 5 7.83 13.44 9.70
C LEU A 5 7.75 12.35 10.76
N ASP A 6 7.58 12.74 12.04
CA ASP A 6 7.40 11.78 13.15
C ASP A 6 6.18 10.86 12.95
N ARG A 7 5.17 11.34 12.21
CA ARG A 7 3.98 10.56 11.87
C ARG A 7 3.52 10.84 10.46
N ILE A 8 3.36 9.77 9.67
CA ILE A 8 2.94 9.88 8.27
C ILE A 8 1.46 10.34 8.22
N PRO A 9 1.16 11.46 7.54
CA PRO A 9 -0.21 11.94 7.37
C PRO A 9 -1.07 10.97 6.54
N GLU A 10 -2.38 10.94 6.79
CA GLU A 10 -3.34 10.12 6.01
C GLU A 10 -3.39 10.53 4.52
N THR A 11 -2.93 11.74 4.20
CA THR A 11 -2.81 12.22 2.82
C THR A 11 -1.79 11.43 2.02
N TYR A 12 -0.72 10.94 2.66
CA TYR A 12 0.35 10.16 2.03
C TYR A 12 0.19 8.66 2.25
N LEU A 13 -0.29 8.24 3.43
CA LEU A 13 -0.46 6.84 3.79
C LEU A 13 -1.85 6.61 4.38
N LYS A 14 -2.72 5.98 3.61
CA LYS A 14 -4.10 5.73 4.01
C LYS A 14 -4.33 4.28 4.39
N PHE A 15 -4.89 4.03 5.57
CA PHE A 15 -5.30 2.67 5.95
C PHE A 15 -6.57 2.22 5.20
N ILE A 16 -6.55 1.00 4.68
CA ILE A 16 -7.71 0.43 3.97
C ILE A 16 -8.55 -0.35 4.97
N LYS A 17 -9.68 0.25 5.37
CA LYS A 17 -10.66 -0.40 6.24
C LYS A 17 -11.18 -1.70 5.60
N ASN A 18 -11.43 -2.71 6.42
CA ASN A 18 -11.84 -4.08 6.02
C ASN A 18 -10.75 -4.90 5.31
N THR A 19 -9.47 -4.64 5.59
CA THR A 19 -8.36 -5.48 5.15
C THR A 19 -7.44 -5.82 6.31
N ASN A 20 -6.75 -6.96 6.26
CA ASN A 20 -5.85 -7.44 7.32
C ASN A 20 -4.54 -6.64 7.38
N GLY A 21 -4.60 -5.34 7.65
CA GLY A 21 -3.40 -4.50 7.82
C GLY A 21 -2.84 -3.91 6.52
N LEU A 22 -3.67 -3.69 5.49
CA LEU A 22 -3.24 -3.10 4.22
C LEU A 22 -3.35 -1.58 4.25
N TYR A 23 -2.32 -0.92 3.70
CA TYR A 23 -2.21 0.52 3.57
C TYR A 23 -2.05 0.90 2.09
N GLU A 24 -2.48 2.10 1.73
CA GLU A 24 -2.34 2.71 0.42
C GLU A 24 -1.41 3.93 0.54
N ILE A 25 -0.24 3.86 -0.08
CA ILE A 25 0.64 5.01 -0.28
C ILE A 25 0.14 5.79 -1.49
N ARG A 26 0.00 7.10 -1.32
CA ARG A 26 -0.44 8.04 -2.35
C ARG A 26 0.73 8.88 -2.81
N VAL A 27 1.14 8.65 -4.05
CA VAL A 27 2.25 9.39 -4.68
C VAL A 27 1.68 10.19 -5.83
N GLN A 28 1.91 11.50 -5.85
CA GLN A 28 1.56 12.35 -6.98
C GLN A 28 2.84 12.87 -7.63
N LYS A 29 2.97 12.68 -8.93
CA LYS A 29 4.08 13.20 -9.75
C LYS A 29 3.49 13.95 -10.94
N GLY A 30 3.45 15.28 -10.86
CA GLY A 30 2.78 16.12 -11.87
C GLY A 30 1.28 15.80 -11.93
N ASN A 31 0.80 15.43 -13.13
CA ASN A 31 -0.59 14.99 -13.35
C ASN A 31 -0.82 13.50 -13.04
N ASP A 32 0.24 12.72 -12.83
CA ASP A 32 0.11 11.30 -12.57
C ASP A 32 -0.02 11.02 -11.07
N ILE A 33 -1.09 10.33 -10.71
CA ILE A 33 -1.33 9.87 -9.34
C ILE A 33 -1.10 8.37 -9.32
N PHE A 34 -0.22 7.92 -8.44
CA PHE A 34 0.07 6.52 -8.19
C PHE A 34 -0.45 6.11 -6.81
N ARG A 35 -0.94 4.88 -6.75
CA ARG A 35 -1.36 4.23 -5.52
C ARG A 35 -0.56 2.96 -5.37
N ILE A 36 0.16 2.84 -4.27
CA ILE A 36 0.98 1.67 -3.96
C ILE A 36 0.41 1.01 -2.73
N PHE A 37 0.08 -0.27 -2.81
CA PHE A 37 -0.32 -1.01 -1.62
C PHE A 37 0.90 -1.41 -0.81
N CYS A 38 0.79 -1.34 0.50
CA CYS A 38 1.82 -1.84 1.40
C CYS A 38 1.21 -2.40 2.68
N PHE A 39 2.00 -3.22 3.36
CA PHE A 39 1.69 -3.65 4.72
C PHE A 39 2.95 -3.58 5.58
N PHE A 40 2.73 -3.46 6.87
CA PHE A 40 3.79 -3.52 7.87
C PHE A 40 3.88 -4.95 8.37
N ASP A 41 5.09 -5.51 8.31
CA ASP A 41 5.43 -6.80 8.93
C ASP A 41 6.16 -6.56 10.27
N GLU A 42 6.46 -7.62 11.01
CA GLU A 42 7.10 -7.56 12.32
C GLU A 42 8.31 -6.60 12.36
N GLY A 43 8.27 -5.68 13.32
CA GLY A 43 9.30 -4.66 13.53
C GLY A 43 9.08 -3.41 12.68
N LYS A 44 10.09 -3.03 11.88
CA LYS A 44 10.11 -1.83 11.03
C LYS A 44 10.08 -2.16 9.53
N LEU A 45 9.69 -3.39 9.17
CA LEU A 45 9.67 -3.83 7.78
C LEU A 45 8.39 -3.36 7.09
N VAL A 46 8.56 -2.61 6.01
CA VAL A 46 7.46 -2.18 5.14
C VAL A 46 7.55 -2.93 3.83
N VAL A 47 6.57 -3.78 3.56
CA VAL A 47 6.50 -4.53 2.30
C VAL A 47 5.65 -3.75 1.33
N LEU A 48 6.31 -3.21 0.29
CA LEU A 48 5.64 -2.54 -0.83
C LEU A 48 5.19 -3.59 -1.84
N MET A 49 3.92 -3.55 -2.18
CA MET A 49 3.28 -4.46 -3.12
C MET A 49 3.02 -3.71 -4.44
N ASN A 50 2.02 -4.17 -5.19
CA ASN A 50 1.72 -3.62 -6.50
C ASN A 50 1.37 -2.12 -6.41
N GLY A 51 2.08 -1.34 -7.23
CA GLY A 51 1.82 0.07 -7.46
C GLY A 51 1.15 0.26 -8.80
N PHE A 52 0.01 0.95 -8.84
CA PHE A 52 -0.69 1.24 -10.08
C PHE A 52 -0.90 2.74 -10.25
N GLN A 53 -0.75 3.19 -11.48
CA GLN A 53 -1.16 4.53 -11.87
C GLN A 53 -2.69 4.58 -11.82
N LYS A 54 -3.24 5.60 -11.15
CA LYS A 54 -4.67 5.88 -11.08
C LYS A 54 -5.16 6.34 -12.46
N LYS A 55 -5.37 5.38 -13.36
CA LYS A 55 -6.04 5.60 -14.65
C LYS A 55 -7.57 5.60 -14.52
N THR A 56 -8.10 5.05 -13.42
CA THR A 56 -9.54 4.93 -13.15
C THR A 56 -9.88 5.38 -11.72
N GLN A 57 -11.12 5.85 -11.50
CA GLN A 57 -11.60 6.38 -10.21
C GLN A 57 -11.60 5.32 -9.09
N LYS A 58 -11.90 4.06 -9.46
CA LYS A 58 -12.08 2.94 -8.54
C LYS A 58 -10.84 2.05 -8.55
N THR A 59 -10.42 1.66 -7.36
CA THR A 59 -9.40 0.62 -7.19
C THR A 59 -9.93 -0.70 -7.78
N PRO A 60 -9.23 -1.32 -8.75
CA PRO A 60 -9.64 -2.61 -9.29
C PRO A 60 -9.60 -3.67 -8.20
N LYS A 61 -10.72 -4.39 -8.02
CA LYS A 61 -10.86 -5.45 -6.99
C LYS A 61 -9.79 -6.53 -7.13
N ASN A 62 -9.37 -6.84 -8.35
CA ASN A 62 -8.35 -7.84 -8.64
C ASN A 62 -7.00 -7.50 -8.00
N GLU A 63 -6.63 -6.23 -7.93
CA GLU A 63 -5.38 -5.81 -7.29
C GLU A 63 -5.43 -6.01 -5.77
N ILE A 64 -6.59 -5.76 -5.15
CA ILE A 64 -6.81 -6.01 -3.72
C ILE A 64 -6.71 -7.51 -3.44
N ILE A 65 -7.35 -8.35 -4.25
CA ILE A 65 -7.30 -9.82 -4.12
C ILE A 65 -5.86 -10.31 -4.26
N ARG A 66 -5.11 -9.79 -5.25
CA ARG A 66 -3.71 -10.15 -5.46
C ARG A 66 -2.83 -9.73 -4.29
N ALA A 67 -3.03 -8.54 -3.75
CA ALA A 67 -2.33 -8.07 -2.56
C ALA A 67 -2.60 -8.97 -1.34
N LEU A 68 -3.86 -9.38 -1.13
CA LEU A 68 -4.21 -10.32 -0.06
C LEU A 68 -3.56 -11.69 -0.26
N SER A 69 -3.54 -12.22 -1.49
CA SER A 69 -2.86 -13.50 -1.80
C SER A 69 -1.37 -13.43 -1.48
N ILE A 70 -0.67 -12.41 -1.97
CA ILE A 70 0.76 -12.23 -1.74
C ILE A 70 1.07 -12.10 -0.25
N LYS A 71 0.20 -11.43 0.53
CA LYS A 71 0.36 -11.33 1.98
C LYS A 71 0.25 -12.70 2.64
N THR A 72 -0.76 -13.49 2.29
CA THR A 72 -0.94 -14.86 2.80
C THR A 72 0.24 -15.76 2.43
N ASP A 73 0.73 -15.66 1.20
CA ASP A 73 1.88 -16.43 0.72
C ASP A 73 3.16 -16.03 1.46
N TYR A 74 3.36 -14.74 1.71
CA TYR A 74 4.49 -14.22 2.46
C TYR A 74 4.45 -14.68 3.93
N GLU A 75 3.31 -14.58 4.59
CA GLU A 75 3.11 -15.08 5.97
C GLU A 75 3.31 -16.60 6.05
N SER A 76 2.90 -17.36 5.02
CA SER A 76 3.07 -18.81 4.97
C SER A 76 4.52 -19.24 4.75
N ASN A 77 5.31 -18.49 3.98
CA ASN A 77 6.73 -18.78 3.73
C ASN A 77 7.65 -18.31 4.87
N LYS A 78 7.16 -17.47 5.79
CA LYS A 78 7.92 -17.02 6.97
C LYS A 78 7.91 -18.05 8.12
N LYS A 79 7.13 -19.12 7.98
CA LYS A 79 7.01 -20.24 8.93
C LYS A 79 8.12 -21.26 8.72
#